data_AF-A0A6S7BPF9-F1
#
_entry.id   AF-A0A6S7BPF9-F1
#
_cell.length_a   1.000
_cell.length_b   1.000
_cell.length_c   1.000
_cell.angle_alpha   90.00
_cell.angle_beta   90.00
_cell.angle_gamma   90.00
#
_symmetry.space_group_name_H-M   'P 1'
#
loop_
_entity.id
_entity.type
_entity.pdbx_description
1 polymer ?
#
loop_
_entity_poly.entity_id
_entity_poly.type
_entity_poly.pdbx_seq_one_letter_code
_entity_poly.pdbx_strand_id
1 'polypeptide(L)' 'MKQPGLDGRHRDKDGKIDQKHGNTMNKNLPKPIEGFGPNTTLKTMRDKTGAVSEKDIRAAVAKKRGR' A
#
# COMPACT_ATOMS: atom_id res chain seq x y z
N MET A 1 -17.37 -32.81 -22.30
CA MET A 1 -16.30 -32.54 -21.31
C MET A 1 -15.86 -31.09 -21.49
N LYS A 2 -16.21 -30.19 -20.56
CA LYS A 2 -15.74 -28.79 -20.60
C LYS A 2 -14.32 -28.77 -20.02
N GLN A 3 -13.35 -28.36 -20.83
CA GLN A 3 -11.98 -28.11 -20.38
C GLN A 3 -12.02 -27.09 -19.22
N PRO A 4 -11.26 -27.28 -18.12
CA PRO A 4 -11.13 -26.28 -17.06
C PRO A 4 -10.19 -25.17 -17.54
N GLY A 5 -10.60 -24.47 -18.59
CA GLY A 5 -9.86 -23.38 -19.18
C GLY A 5 -10.33 -22.07 -18.56
N LEU A 6 -9.43 -21.42 -17.82
CA LEU A 6 -9.51 -20.03 -17.34
C LEU A 6 -10.43 -19.75 -16.14
N ASP A 7 -10.77 -20.76 -15.35
CA ASP A 7 -11.41 -20.56 -14.05
C ASP A 7 -10.35 -20.14 -13.01
N GLY A 8 -10.46 -18.95 -12.44
CA GLY A 8 -9.57 -18.51 -11.37
C GLY A 8 -8.52 -17.46 -11.72
N ARG A 9 -8.58 -16.82 -12.90
CA ARG A 9 -8.01 -15.46 -13.00
C ARG A 9 -8.94 -14.48 -12.28
N HIS A 10 -8.99 -14.60 -10.95
CA HIS A 10 -9.27 -13.46 -10.09
C HIS A 10 -8.17 -12.43 -10.39
N ARG A 11 -8.39 -11.61 -11.43
CA ARG A 11 -7.96 -10.21 -11.32
C ARG A 11 -8.66 -9.75 -10.05
N ASP A 12 -7.92 -9.52 -8.98
CA ASP A 12 -8.50 -8.97 -7.76
C ASP A 12 -9.30 -7.73 -8.15
N LYS A 13 -10.63 -7.89 -8.19
CA LYS A 13 -11.59 -6.89 -8.64
C LYS A 13 -11.90 -5.86 -7.55
N ASP A 14 -11.13 -5.89 -6.46
CA ASP A 14 -11.34 -5.04 -5.29
C ASP A 14 -10.35 -3.86 -5.23
N GLY A 15 -9.61 -3.59 -6.32
CA GLY A 15 -8.71 -2.42 -6.40
C GLY A 15 -7.51 -2.47 -5.45
N LYS A 16 -7.20 -3.64 -4.85
CA LYS A 16 -6.00 -3.86 -4.03
C LYS A 16 -4.74 -4.20 -4.83
N ILE A 17 -4.84 -4.64 -6.09
CA ILE A 17 -3.66 -4.95 -6.94
C ILE A 17 -2.80 -3.70 -7.22
N ASP A 18 -3.40 -2.51 -7.27
CA ASP A 18 -2.66 -1.25 -7.45
C ASP A 18 -1.93 -0.78 -6.18
N GLN A 19 -1.93 -1.59 -5.12
CA GLN A 19 -1.03 -1.34 -4.01
C GLN A 19 0.39 -1.60 -4.47
N LYS A 20 1.19 -0.54 -4.56
CA LYS A 20 2.63 -0.64 -4.72
C LYS A 20 3.19 -1.74 -3.81
N HIS A 21 4.10 -2.50 -4.38
CA HIS A 21 4.70 -3.67 -3.75
C HIS A 21 5.22 -3.30 -2.36
N GLY A 22 4.91 -4.10 -1.33
CA GLY A 22 5.14 -3.72 0.08
C GLY A 22 6.60 -3.40 0.42
N ASN A 23 7.55 -3.86 -0.38
CA ASN A 23 8.99 -3.57 -0.29
C ASN A 23 9.39 -2.20 -0.87
N THR A 24 8.47 -1.45 -1.47
CA THR A 24 8.74 -0.10 -1.98
C THR A 24 9.16 0.80 -0.83
N MET A 25 10.36 1.40 -0.93
CA MET A 25 10.87 2.35 0.06
C MET A 25 10.22 3.73 -0.11
N ASN A 26 10.10 4.48 0.99
CA ASN A 26 9.53 5.83 1.02
C ASN A 26 10.17 6.77 -0.01
N LYS A 27 11.51 6.71 -0.13
CA LYS A 27 12.29 7.53 -1.08
C LYS A 27 11.97 7.26 -2.55
N ASN A 28 11.42 6.08 -2.86
CA ASN A 28 11.04 5.67 -4.21
C ASN A 28 9.57 6.00 -4.51
N LEU A 29 8.84 6.59 -3.55
CA LEU A 29 7.49 7.09 -3.79
C LEU A 29 7.58 8.41 -4.55
N PRO A 30 6.64 8.69 -5.47
CA PRO A 30 6.60 9.96 -6.20
C PRO A 30 6.48 11.17 -5.26
N LYS A 31 5.86 10.95 -4.08
CA LYS A 31 5.85 11.91 -2.98
C LYS A 31 6.13 11.16 -1.69
N PRO A 32 7.29 11.33 -1.04
CA PRO A 32 7.56 10.70 0.25
C PRO A 32 6.47 11.00 1.27
N ILE A 33 6.19 10.04 2.14
CA ILE A 33 5.27 10.18 3.26
C ILE A 33 6.08 10.75 4.43
N GLU A 34 5.75 11.98 4.81
CA GLU A 34 6.33 12.66 5.97
C GLU A 34 6.07 11.86 7.25
N GLY A 35 7.01 11.86 8.20
CA GLY A 35 6.93 11.07 9.43
C GLY A 35 7.50 9.64 9.32
N PHE A 36 7.91 9.21 8.12
CA PHE A 36 8.68 7.99 7.90
C PHE A 36 10.04 8.28 7.26
N GLY A 37 11.05 7.47 7.58
CA GLY A 37 12.38 7.61 6.99
C GLY A 37 12.39 7.23 5.50
N PRO A 38 13.40 7.68 4.73
CA PRO A 38 13.52 7.42 3.29
C PRO A 38 13.64 5.91 2.97
N ASN A 39 14.25 5.14 3.85
CA ASN A 39 14.44 3.69 3.70
C ASN A 39 13.31 2.86 4.34
N THR A 40 12.28 3.48 4.90
CA THR A 40 11.13 2.74 5.43
C THR A 40 10.30 2.20 4.28
N THR A 41 9.87 0.93 4.36
CA THR A 41 9.05 0.30 3.32
C THR A 41 7.57 0.59 3.51
N LEU A 42 6.80 0.56 2.43
CA LEU A 42 5.34 0.68 2.48
C LEU A 42 4.71 -0.37 3.41
N LYS A 43 5.22 -1.60 3.44
CA LYS A 43 4.76 -2.64 4.37
C LYS A 43 4.89 -2.17 5.82
N THR A 44 6.07 -1.69 6.21
CA THR A 44 6.30 -1.16 7.57
C THR A 44 5.38 0.03 7.89
N MET A 45 5.10 0.90 6.91
CA MET A 45 4.17 2.01 7.10
C MET A 45 2.74 1.53 7.30
N ARG A 46 2.30 0.55 6.50
CA ARG A 46 0.98 -0.09 6.62
C ARG A 46 0.83 -0.73 8.00
N ASP A 47 1.82 -1.52 8.43
CA ASP A 47 1.81 -2.19 9.74
C ASP A 47 1.75 -1.18 10.89
N LYS A 48 2.48 -0.05 10.78
CA LYS A 48 2.52 0.98 11.83
C LYS A 48 1.25 1.84 11.89
N THR A 49 0.56 2.02 10.77
CA THR A 49 -0.64 2.87 10.67
C THR A 49 -1.94 2.09 10.67
N GLY A 50 -1.89 0.76 10.46
CA GLY A 50 -3.07 -0.07 10.20
C GLY A 50 -3.73 0.19 8.84
N ALA A 51 -3.16 1.07 8.02
CA ALA A 51 -3.68 1.45 6.72
C ALA A 51 -3.11 0.57 5.61
N VAL A 52 -3.84 0.39 4.51
CA VAL A 52 -3.39 -0.41 3.36
C VAL A 52 -2.98 0.44 2.15
N SER A 53 -3.55 1.64 2.00
CA SER A 53 -3.25 2.55 0.89
C SER A 53 -2.29 3.67 1.29
N GLU A 54 -1.51 4.19 0.34
CA GLU A 54 -0.63 5.36 0.59
C GLU A 54 -1.42 6.58 1.07
N LYS A 55 -2.64 6.78 0.56
CA LYS A 55 -3.50 7.91 0.93
C LYS A 55 -3.91 7.82 2.40
N ASP A 56 -4.29 6.62 2.86
CA ASP A 56 -4.70 6.39 4.24
C ASP A 56 -3.50 6.48 5.19
N ILE A 57 -2.33 5.99 4.79
CA ILE A 57 -1.08 6.18 5.56
C ILE A 57 -0.81 7.67 5.74
N ARG A 58 -0.91 8.48 4.67
CA ARG A 58 -0.71 9.94 4.76
C ARG A 58 -1.73 10.59 5.69
N ALA A 59 -3.01 10.23 5.57
CA ALA A 59 -4.05 10.76 6.44
C ALA A 59 -3.81 10.39 7.91
N ALA A 60 -3.42 9.14 8.19
CA ALA A 60 -3.08 8.67 9.52
C ALA A 60 -1.90 9.44 10.12
N VAL A 61 -0.85 9.70 9.33
CA VAL A 61 0.30 10.49 9.80
C VAL A 61 -0.05 11.95 10.00
N ALA A 62 -0.80 12.58 9.08
CA ALA A 62 -1.24 13.96 9.22
C ALA A 62 -2.09 14.15 10.48
N LYS A 63 -3.04 13.23 10.74
CA LYS A 63 -3.86 13.23 11.96
C LYS A 63 -3.02 13.10 13.23
N LYS A 64 -1.91 12.35 13.19
CA LYS A 64 -1.01 12.17 14.33
C LYS A 64 -0.09 13.37 14.58
N ARG A 65 0.17 14.20 13.57
CA ARG A 65 1.04 15.40 13.68
C ARG A 65 0.30 16.66 14.10
N GLY A 66 -0.99 16.77 13.79
CA GLY A 66 -1.83 17.93 14.16
C GLY A 66 -2.43 17.86 15.57
N ARG A 67 -1.96 16.93 16.41
CA ARG A 67 -2.41 16.72 17.79
C ARG A 67 -1.20 16.86 18.71
#